data_AF-A0A6N9V681-F1
#
_entry.id   AF-A0A6N9V681-F1
#
_cell.length_a   1.000
_cell.length_b   1.000
_cell.length_c   1.000
_cell.angle_alpha   90.00
_cell.angle_beta   90.00
_cell.angle_gamma   90.00
#
_symmetry.space_group_name_H-M   'P 1'
#
loop_
_entity.id
_entity.type
_entity.pdbx_description
1 polymer ?
#
loop_
_entity_poly.entity_id
_entity_poly.type
_entity_poly.pdbx_seq_one_letter_code
_entity_poly.pdbx_strand_id
1 'polypeptide(L)'
;AELTGWAAEPGGPVRSQLYGLHGWEAPEEVRAPQGTAFTRWAVLPRLGVDVAGTVVLVALASLTAEPDAGPLEAVVDHVGVRSGPDGDTVEAGWAEDGTRTRIVFGREAVSVDHS
;
A
#
# COMPACT_ATOMS: atom_id res chain seq x y z
N ALA A 1 -8.20 1.48 11.63
CA ALA A 1 -7.10 2.17 10.95
C ALA A 1 -7.56 2.51 9.53
N GLU A 2 -7.07 3.60 8.98
CA GLU A 2 -7.43 4.06 7.63
C GLU A 2 -6.15 4.52 6.91
N LEU A 3 -6.02 4.15 5.65
CA LEU A 3 -4.94 4.59 4.76
C LEU A 3 -5.52 4.99 3.42
N THR A 4 -5.08 6.12 2.89
CA THR A 4 -5.52 6.63 1.59
C THR A 4 -4.36 6.75 0.63
N GLY A 5 -4.62 6.54 -0.66
CA GLY A 5 -3.72 6.95 -1.73
C GLY A 5 -3.80 8.44 -2.02
N TRP A 6 -3.49 8.82 -3.24
CA TRP A 6 -3.52 10.21 -3.69
C TRP A 6 -4.85 10.56 -4.35
N ALA A 7 -5.31 11.79 -4.15
CA ALA A 7 -6.43 12.35 -4.89
C ALA A 7 -6.03 12.56 -6.35
N ALA A 8 -6.69 11.85 -7.27
CA ALA A 8 -6.46 11.92 -8.70
C ALA A 8 -7.75 12.27 -9.46
N GLU A 9 -7.58 12.86 -10.65
CA GLU A 9 -8.70 13.10 -11.55
C GLU A 9 -9.28 11.77 -12.06
N PRO A 10 -10.58 11.52 -11.90
CA PRO A 10 -11.18 10.26 -12.33
C PRO A 10 -11.19 10.17 -13.85
N GLY A 11 -10.64 9.08 -14.39
CA GLY A 11 -10.41 8.91 -15.83
C GLY A 11 -9.27 9.77 -16.40
N GLY A 12 -8.54 10.50 -15.56
CA GLY A 12 -7.37 11.28 -15.95
C GLY A 12 -6.14 10.41 -16.25
N PRO A 13 -5.04 11.03 -16.72
CA PRO A 13 -3.82 10.31 -17.10
C PRO A 13 -3.03 9.79 -15.90
N VAL A 14 -3.23 10.35 -14.70
CA VAL A 14 -2.55 9.93 -13.47
C VAL A 14 -3.40 8.91 -12.74
N ARG A 15 -2.84 7.74 -12.46
CA ARG A 15 -3.46 6.66 -11.71
C ARG A 15 -2.88 6.59 -10.30
N SER A 16 -3.74 6.71 -9.30
CA SER A 16 -3.43 6.42 -7.90
C SER A 16 -3.99 5.05 -7.56
N GLN A 17 -3.12 4.11 -7.19
CA GLN A 17 -3.50 2.76 -6.77
C GLN A 17 -3.05 2.53 -5.33
N LEU A 18 -3.90 1.85 -4.55
CA LEU A 18 -3.59 1.43 -3.18
C LEU A 18 -4.14 0.01 -3.00
N TYR A 19 -3.25 -0.91 -2.64
CA TYR A 19 -3.57 -2.33 -2.52
C TYR A 19 -3.16 -2.85 -1.14
N GLY A 20 -4.09 -3.49 -0.44
CA GLY A 20 -3.83 -4.10 0.86
C GLY A 20 -3.09 -5.42 0.70
N LEU A 21 -1.87 -5.51 1.23
CA LEU A 21 -1.06 -6.73 1.22
C LEU A 21 -1.33 -7.59 2.45
N HIS A 22 -1.51 -6.97 3.62
CA HIS A 22 -1.76 -7.70 4.86
C HIS A 22 -2.64 -6.89 5.82
N GLY A 23 -3.66 -7.55 6.38
CA GLY A 23 -4.48 -7.05 7.48
C GLY A 23 -5.52 -5.99 7.10
N TRP A 24 -5.64 -5.62 5.82
CA TRP A 24 -6.66 -4.67 5.35
C TRP A 24 -7.90 -5.38 4.84
N GLU A 25 -9.04 -4.70 4.90
CA GLU A 25 -10.23 -5.09 4.15
C GLU A 25 -10.09 -4.71 2.67
N ALA A 26 -11.10 -5.05 1.86
CA ALA A 26 -11.10 -4.73 0.44
C ALA A 26 -10.99 -3.20 0.22
N PRO A 27 -10.19 -2.77 -0.78
CA PRO A 27 -10.06 -1.36 -1.09
C PRO A 27 -11.38 -0.78 -1.61
N GLU A 28 -11.61 0.48 -1.32
CA GLU A 28 -12.73 1.25 -1.84
C GLU A 28 -12.25 2.56 -2.47
N GLU A 29 -13.04 3.12 -3.37
CA GLU A 29 -12.79 4.44 -3.94
C GLU A 29 -13.69 5.47 -3.24
N VAL A 30 -13.09 6.57 -2.76
CA VAL A 30 -13.83 7.65 -2.11
C VAL A 30 -13.57 8.97 -2.81
N ARG A 31 -14.61 9.81 -2.84
CA ARG A 31 -14.51 11.16 -3.39
C ARG A 31 -13.79 12.06 -2.39
N ALA A 32 -12.78 12.79 -2.86
CA ALA A 32 -12.15 13.84 -2.08
C ALA A 32 -13.18 14.93 -1.73
N PRO A 33 -13.16 15.50 -0.50
CA PRO A 33 -14.10 16.55 -0.12
C PRO A 33 -14.08 17.75 -1.06
N GLN A 34 -12.92 18.04 -1.66
CA GLN A 34 -12.68 19.09 -2.65
C GLN A 34 -11.84 18.54 -3.80
N GLY A 35 -11.81 19.25 -4.92
CA GLY A 35 -10.85 18.99 -6.01
C GLY A 35 -9.40 19.26 -5.59
N THR A 36 -8.49 19.10 -6.55
CA THR A 36 -7.08 19.50 -6.39
C THR A 36 -6.84 20.85 -7.07
N ALA A 37 -5.61 21.36 -7.01
CA ALA A 37 -5.20 22.50 -7.85
C ALA A 37 -5.33 22.21 -9.36
N PHE A 38 -5.40 20.94 -9.76
CA PHE A 38 -5.36 20.48 -11.15
C PHE A 38 -6.73 20.03 -11.69
N THR A 39 -7.67 19.66 -10.81
CA THR A 39 -9.02 19.24 -11.23
C THR A 39 -10.07 19.67 -10.22
N ARG A 40 -11.30 19.93 -10.68
CA ARG A 40 -12.40 20.46 -9.84
C ARG A 40 -12.94 19.44 -8.84
N TRP A 41 -12.72 18.15 -9.08
CA TRP A 41 -13.12 17.07 -8.19
C TRP A 41 -12.17 15.88 -8.40
N ALA A 42 -11.91 15.13 -7.33
CA ALA A 42 -10.95 14.04 -7.35
C ALA A 42 -11.49 12.84 -6.57
N VAL A 43 -10.96 11.66 -6.86
CA VAL A 43 -11.15 10.44 -6.06
C VAL A 43 -9.82 9.95 -5.53
N LEU A 44 -9.86 9.20 -4.44
CA LEU A 44 -8.70 8.53 -3.86
C LEU A 44 -9.07 7.09 -3.46
N PRO A 45 -8.17 6.12 -3.68
CA PRO A 45 -8.37 4.79 -3.13
C PRO A 45 -8.13 4.83 -1.62
N ARG A 46 -8.89 4.03 -0.89
CA ARG A 46 -8.85 3.91 0.56
C ARG A 46 -8.82 2.45 0.99
N LEU A 47 -8.03 2.18 2.02
CA LEU A 47 -8.07 0.95 2.80
C LEU A 47 -8.57 1.29 4.21
N GLY A 48 -9.51 0.48 4.70
CA GLY A 48 -10.03 0.52 6.05
C GLY A 48 -9.89 -0.84 6.73
N VAL A 49 -9.79 -0.84 8.05
CA VAL A 49 -9.93 -2.04 8.90
C VAL A 49 -10.14 -1.62 10.34
N ASP A 50 -11.00 -2.32 11.07
CA ASP A 50 -11.10 -2.17 12.53
C ASP A 50 -9.97 -2.91 13.24
N VAL A 51 -9.21 -2.20 14.09
CA VAL A 51 -8.04 -2.76 14.78
C VAL A 51 -8.15 -2.60 16.28
N ALA A 52 -7.65 -3.60 17.02
CA ALA A 52 -7.50 -3.55 18.46
C ALA A 52 -6.05 -3.90 18.83
N GLY A 53 -5.47 -3.15 19.77
CA GLY A 53 -4.08 -3.33 20.18
C GLY A 53 -3.07 -2.90 19.09
N THR A 54 -1.89 -3.51 19.14
CA THR A 54 -0.81 -3.28 18.16
C THR A 54 -0.89 -4.32 17.06
N VAL A 55 -1.01 -3.87 15.81
CA VAL A 55 -1.08 -4.72 14.63
C VAL A 55 -0.13 -4.20 13.55
N VAL A 56 0.34 -5.09 12.69
CA VAL A 56 1.06 -4.74 11.47
C VAL A 56 0.06 -4.76 10.32
N LEU A 57 0.03 -3.67 9.56
CA LEU A 57 -0.74 -3.55 8.34
C LEU A 57 0.23 -3.23 7.20
N VAL A 58 0.08 -3.91 6.07
CA VAL A 58 0.99 -3.75 4.92
C VAL A 58 0.17 -3.39 3.69
N ALA A 59 0.55 -2.34 3.00
CA ALA A 59 -0.08 -1.91 1.75
C ALA A 59 0.98 -1.55 0.72
N LEU A 60 0.65 -1.74 -0.56
CA LEU A 60 1.41 -1.25 -1.70
C LEU A 60 0.66 -0.07 -2.30
N ALA A 61 1.35 1.05 -2.47
CA ALA A 61 0.80 2.26 -3.09
C ALA A 61 1.60 2.62 -4.33
N SER A 62 0.93 3.09 -5.38
CA SER A 62 1.55 3.58 -6.60
C SER A 62 0.86 4.83 -7.10
N LEU A 63 1.65 5.77 -7.61
CA LEU A 63 1.20 6.98 -8.30
C LEU A 63 1.98 7.10 -9.59
N THR A 64 1.31 6.98 -10.72
CA THR A 64 1.97 6.97 -12.03
C THR A 64 1.13 7.62 -13.11
N ALA A 65 1.78 8.15 -14.14
CA ALA A 65 1.16 8.63 -15.38
C ALA A 65 1.38 7.65 -16.55
N GLU A 66 1.94 6.46 -16.30
CA GLU A 66 2.18 5.43 -17.30
C GLU A 66 0.84 4.88 -17.83
N PRO A 67 0.54 5.00 -19.14
CA PRO A 67 -0.74 4.56 -19.71
C PRO A 67 -1.05 3.08 -19.49
N ASP A 68 -0.01 2.24 -19.48
CA ASP A 68 -0.11 0.78 -19.39
C ASP A 68 0.13 0.26 -17.96
N ALA A 69 0.06 1.13 -16.94
CA ALA A 69 0.17 0.71 -15.55
C ALA A 69 -0.94 -0.30 -15.18
N GLY A 70 -0.52 -1.55 -14.96
CA GLY A 70 -1.38 -2.66 -14.54
C GLY A 70 -1.77 -2.62 -13.05
N PRO A 71 -2.55 -3.61 -12.60
CA PRO A 71 -2.95 -3.74 -11.21
C PRO A 71 -1.76 -4.09 -10.30
N LEU A 72 -1.77 -3.56 -9.08
CA LEU A 72 -0.69 -3.78 -8.09
C LEU A 72 -0.60 -5.22 -7.57
N GLU A 73 -1.68 -5.99 -7.64
CA GLU A 73 -1.69 -7.40 -7.23
C GLU A 73 -0.61 -8.22 -7.96
N ALA A 74 -0.39 -7.95 -9.24
CA ALA A 74 0.59 -8.67 -10.06
C ALA A 74 2.05 -8.28 -9.77
N VAL A 75 2.29 -7.22 -9.00
CA VAL A 75 3.64 -6.72 -8.68
C VAL A 75 4.25 -7.50 -7.50
N VAL A 76 3.42 -8.07 -6.64
CA VAL A 76 3.84 -8.79 -5.44
C VAL A 76 3.60 -10.27 -5.63
N ASP A 77 4.66 -11.06 -5.57
CA ASP A 77 4.57 -12.52 -5.62
C ASP A 77 4.02 -13.07 -4.29
N HIS A 78 4.54 -12.58 -3.16
CA HIS A 78 4.04 -12.95 -1.84
C HIS A 78 4.33 -11.88 -0.79
N VAL A 79 3.54 -11.91 0.29
CA VAL A 79 3.78 -11.13 1.50
C VAL A 79 3.67 -12.05 2.73
N GLY A 80 4.68 -12.02 3.58
CA GLY A 80 4.74 -12.76 4.83
C GLY A 80 4.88 -11.80 6.01
N VAL A 81 4.04 -11.99 7.04
CA VAL A 81 4.17 -11.29 8.33
C VAL A 81 4.39 -12.33 9.41
N ARG A 82 5.45 -12.16 10.20
CA ARG A 82 5.82 -13.07 11.30
C ARG A 82 6.08 -12.27 12.56
N SER A 83 5.43 -12.67 13.65
CA SER A 83 5.71 -12.15 14.98
C SER A 83 6.80 -12.96 15.67
N GLY A 84 7.70 -12.27 16.36
CA GLY A 84 8.80 -12.88 17.12
C GLY A 84 9.06 -12.14 18.44
N PRO A 85 9.88 -12.74 19.33
CA PRO A 85 10.22 -12.14 20.62
C PRO A 85 10.92 -10.78 20.50
N ASP A 86 11.58 -10.54 19.36
CA ASP A 86 12.36 -9.34 19.06
C ASP A 86 11.58 -8.30 18.23
N GLY A 87 10.33 -8.59 17.86
CA GLY A 87 9.48 -7.73 17.04
C GLY A 87 8.85 -8.46 15.86
N ASP A 88 8.04 -7.73 15.09
CA ASP A 88 7.39 -8.24 13.89
C ASP A 88 8.32 -8.09 12.67
N THR A 89 8.27 -9.05 11.76
CA THR A 89 8.96 -9.02 10.47
C THR A 89 7.96 -9.07 9.33
N VAL A 90 8.09 -8.16 8.38
CA VAL A 90 7.40 -8.17 7.09
C VAL A 90 8.40 -8.56 6.00
N GLU A 91 7.97 -9.41 5.10
CA GLU A 91 8.71 -9.86 3.92
C GLU A 91 7.81 -9.73 2.71
N ALA A 92 8.23 -8.98 1.71
CA ALA A 92 7.58 -8.89 0.41
C ALA A 92 8.52 -9.47 -0.66
N GLY A 93 8.02 -10.39 -1.46
CA GLY A 93 8.67 -10.87 -2.68
C GLY A 93 8.11 -10.15 -3.90
N TRP A 94 8.98 -9.60 -4.72
CA TRP A 94 8.61 -8.84 -5.93
C TRP A 94 8.57 -9.77 -7.13
N ALA A 95 7.46 -9.75 -7.87
CA ALA A 95 7.22 -10.69 -8.97
C ALA A 95 8.11 -10.43 -10.20
N GLU A 96 8.58 -9.19 -10.38
CA GLU A 96 9.33 -8.77 -11.58
C GLU A 96 10.72 -9.42 -11.67
N ASP A 97 11.47 -9.39 -10.57
CA ASP A 97 12.88 -9.82 -10.53
C ASP A 97 13.17 -10.86 -9.43
N GLY A 98 12.14 -11.24 -8.66
CA GLY A 98 12.29 -12.16 -7.53
C GLY A 98 13.03 -11.55 -6.33
N THR A 99 13.33 -10.24 -6.36
CA THR A 99 13.94 -9.57 -5.21
C THR A 99 13.00 -9.58 -4.02
N ARG A 100 13.58 -9.42 -2.85
CA ARG A 100 12.88 -9.47 -1.59
C ARG A 100 13.16 -8.21 -0.80
N THR A 101 12.10 -7.63 -0.24
CA THR A 101 12.23 -6.60 0.80
C THR A 101 11.82 -7.16 2.15
N ARG A 102 12.72 -7.06 3.12
CA ARG A 102 12.47 -7.48 4.50
C ARG A 102 12.51 -6.26 5.41
N ILE A 103 11.45 -6.06 6.19
CA ILE A 103 11.34 -5.02 7.19
C ILE A 103 11.22 -5.68 8.56
N VAL A 104 12.08 -5.31 9.52
CA VAL A 104 12.01 -5.79 10.90
C VAL A 104 11.67 -4.63 11.81
N PHE A 105 10.54 -4.72 12.51
CA PHE A 105 10.10 -3.78 13.53
C PHE A 105 10.67 -4.18 14.88
N GLY A 106 11.99 -4.01 15.02
CA GLY A 106 12.70 -4.29 16.27
C GLY A 106 12.29 -3.34 17.40
N ARG A 107 12.52 -3.78 18.64
CA ARG A 107 12.20 -2.96 19.84
C ARG A 107 12.92 -1.61 19.89
N GLU A 108 14.15 -1.56 19.38
CA GLU A 108 14.99 -0.35 19.41
C GLU A 108 15.02 0.40 18.08
N ALA A 109 14.89 -0.32 16.96
CA ALA A 109 15.00 0.24 15.63
C ALA A 109 14.22 -0.57 14.60
N VAL A 110 13.80 0.11 13.52
CA VAL A 110 13.32 -0.52 12.30
C VAL A 110 14.50 -0.73 11.35
N SER A 111 14.64 -1.94 10.80
CA SER A 111 15.62 -2.22 9.74
C SER A 111 14.92 -2.65 8.46
N VAL A 112 15.54 -2.29 7.33
CA VAL A 112 15.07 -2.64 5.99
C VAL A 112 16.24 -3.23 5.21
N ASP A 113 16.00 -4.38 4.61
CA ASP A 113 16.93 -5.07 3.73
C ASP A 113 16.24 -5.35 2.39
N HIS A 114 16.98 -5.18 1.29
CA HIS A 114 16.51 -5.42 -0.07
C HIS A 114 17.57 -6.22 -0.82
N SER A 115 17.20 -7.42 -1.28
CA SER A 115 18.11 -8.43 -1.82
C SER A 115 17.55 -9.16 -3.02
#